data_AF-A0A845EZB5-F1
#
_entry.id   AF-A0A845EZB5-F1
#
_cell.length_a   1.000
_cell.length_b   1.000
_cell.length_c   1.000
_cell.angle_alpha   90.00
_cell.angle_beta   90.00
_cell.angle_gamma   90.00
#
_symmetry.space_group_name_H-M   'P 1'
#
loop_
_entity.id
_entity.type
_entity.pdbx_description
1 polymer ?
#
loop_
_entity_poly.entity_id
_entity_poly.type
_entity_poly.pdbx_seq_one_letter_code
_entity_poly.pdbx_strand_id
1 'polypeptide(L)'
;MNKSSLVRNGPFIIGVFFLLCLLVSSYVYSFYDSYDQPEKMLYDKSGNIAALAPFSPSLRFPLGSDLDGYSFVFKLIEGAKYTIGLSLIIAFCRMIFSFGLGYLLYRMPLSLRTLFSGLSNAFHYAPVTIFTFILIAPVVLTFSWSYDVTTKIICDQHPCFSSIHTK
;
A
#
# COMPACT_ATOMS: atom_id res chain seq x y z
N MET A 1 0.22 -0.43 -40.96
CA MET A 1 0.20 -1.03 -39.61
C MET A 1 -1.02 -0.50 -38.87
N ASN A 2 -2.09 -1.29 -38.76
CA ASN A 2 -3.39 -0.83 -38.27
C ASN A 2 -3.34 -0.64 -36.74
N LYS A 3 -3.30 0.62 -36.28
CA LYS A 3 -3.00 0.99 -34.88
C LYS A 3 -4.12 0.68 -33.86
N SER A 4 -5.25 0.14 -34.30
CA SER A 4 -6.50 0.02 -33.52
C SER A 4 -6.63 -1.25 -32.68
N SER A 5 -5.59 -2.08 -32.56
CA SER A 5 -5.72 -3.37 -31.87
C SER A 5 -5.76 -3.26 -30.34
N LEU A 6 -5.01 -2.32 -29.75
CA LEU A 6 -4.89 -2.23 -28.28
C LEU A 6 -6.15 -1.65 -27.62
N VAL A 7 -6.77 -0.65 -28.25
CA VAL A 7 -7.99 0.02 -27.81
C VAL A 7 -9.27 -0.79 -28.06
N ARG A 8 -9.14 -2.00 -28.60
CA ARG A 8 -10.26 -2.94 -28.81
C ARG A 8 -10.30 -4.05 -27.77
N ASN A 9 -9.27 -4.15 -26.91
CA ASN A 9 -9.22 -5.13 -25.84
C ASN A 9 -10.06 -4.65 -24.65
N GLY A 10 -11.29 -5.16 -24.55
CA GLY A 10 -12.21 -4.88 -23.44
C GLY A 10 -11.58 -4.94 -22.04
N PRO A 11 -10.85 -6.01 -21.65
CA PRO A 11 -10.28 -6.12 -20.31
C PRO A 11 -9.14 -5.11 -20.05
N PHE A 12 -8.43 -4.67 -21.09
CA PHE A 12 -7.40 -3.64 -20.92
C PHE A 12 -8.04 -2.27 -20.64
N ILE A 13 -9.08 -1.92 -21.40
CA ILE A 13 -9.77 -0.64 -21.26
C ILE A 13 -10.44 -0.53 -19.89
N ILE A 14 -11.10 -1.60 -19.42
CA ILE A 14 -11.78 -1.56 -18.13
C ILE A 14 -10.78 -1.39 -16.97
N GLY A 15 -9.60 -2.02 -17.04
CA GLY A 15 -8.55 -1.85 -16.03
C GLY A 15 -7.97 -0.44 -16.03
N VAL A 16 -7.69 0.13 -17.20
CA VAL A 16 -7.20 1.51 -17.32
C VAL A 16 -8.25 2.51 -16.84
N PHE A 17 -9.51 2.34 -17.23
CA PHE A 17 -10.62 3.18 -16.78
C PHE A 17 -10.79 3.10 -15.26
N PHE A 18 -10.76 1.89 -14.67
CA PHE A 18 -10.84 1.69 -13.23
C PHE A 18 -9.71 2.43 -12.49
N LEU A 19 -8.45 2.26 -12.92
CA LEU A 19 -7.30 2.96 -12.33
C LEU A 19 -7.42 4.48 -12.46
N LEU A 20 -7.90 4.97 -13.60
CA LEU A 20 -8.08 6.41 -13.84
C LEU A 20 -9.20 6.98 -12.96
N CYS A 21 -10.35 6.31 -12.86
CA CYS A 21 -11.42 6.70 -11.95
C CYS A 21 -10.95 6.74 -10.49
N LEU A 22 -10.18 5.73 -10.08
CA LEU A 22 -9.65 5.63 -8.73
C LEU A 22 -8.65 6.77 -8.44
N LEU A 23 -7.76 7.08 -9.39
CA LEU A 23 -6.81 8.20 -9.28
C LEU A 23 -7.51 9.57 -9.26
N VAL A 24 -8.49 9.79 -10.13
CA VAL A 24 -9.28 11.03 -10.15
C VAL A 24 -10.05 11.17 -8.84
N SER A 25 -10.73 10.12 -8.37
CA SER A 25 -11.44 10.13 -7.10
C SER A 25 -10.50 10.44 -5.93
N SER A 26 -9.28 9.92 -5.94
CA SER A 26 -8.24 10.20 -4.93
C SER A 26 -7.84 11.67 -4.89
N TYR A 27 -7.62 12.26 -6.07
CA TYR A 27 -7.21 13.66 -6.18
C TYR A 27 -8.36 14.61 -5.81
N VAL A 28 -9.58 14.28 -6.27
CA VAL A 28 -10.82 14.98 -5.90
C VAL A 28 -11.04 14.94 -4.39
N TYR A 29 -10.92 13.76 -3.75
CA TYR A 29 -11.03 13.61 -2.31
C TYR A 29 -10.04 14.50 -1.56
N SER A 30 -8.79 14.58 -2.03
CA SER A 30 -7.76 15.44 -1.43
C SER A 30 -8.06 16.94 -1.50
N PHE A 31 -8.95 17.40 -2.40
CA PHE A 31 -9.41 18.80 -2.44
C PHE A 31 -10.59 19.07 -1.49
N TYR A 32 -11.40 18.05 -1.19
CA TYR A 32 -12.56 18.15 -0.30
C TYR A 32 -12.26 17.79 1.16
N ASP A 33 -10.99 17.53 1.48
CA ASP A 33 -10.44 16.98 2.74
C ASP A 33 -10.77 17.75 4.04
N SER A 34 -11.54 18.83 3.95
CA SER A 34 -12.02 19.58 5.12
C SER A 34 -13.17 18.89 5.88
N TYR A 35 -13.67 17.71 5.46
CA TYR A 35 -14.94 17.16 5.97
C TYR A 35 -14.86 15.85 6.76
N ASP A 36 -13.79 15.04 6.68
CA ASP A 36 -13.74 13.77 7.42
C ASP A 36 -13.15 13.97 8.82
N GLN A 37 -13.95 14.51 9.74
CA GLN A 37 -13.56 14.55 11.15
C GLN A 37 -13.68 13.12 11.74
N PRO A 38 -12.62 12.61 12.41
CA PRO A 38 -12.64 11.27 12.98
C PRO A 38 -13.74 11.14 14.05
N GLU A 39 -14.73 10.28 13.79
CA GLU A 39 -15.82 10.02 14.73
C GLU A 39 -15.43 8.84 15.62
N LYS A 40 -14.81 9.11 16.78
CA LYS A 40 -14.40 8.04 17.72
C LYS A 40 -15.57 7.36 18.44
N MET A 41 -16.74 8.01 18.47
CA MET A 41 -17.93 7.54 19.18
C MET A 41 -19.15 7.69 18.27
N LEU A 42 -19.87 6.59 18.02
CA LEU A 42 -21.17 6.63 17.37
C LEU A 42 -22.25 6.77 18.42
N TYR A 43 -23.17 7.72 18.21
CA TYR A 43 -24.34 7.91 19.05
C TYR A 43 -25.58 7.30 18.39
N ASP A 44 -26.41 6.64 19.17
CA ASP A 44 -27.73 6.19 18.73
C ASP A 44 -28.74 7.36 18.74
N LYS A 45 -29.92 7.17 18.14
CA LYS A 45 -31.01 8.15 18.08
C LYS A 45 -31.48 8.65 19.45
N SER A 46 -31.18 7.91 20.52
CA SER A 46 -31.47 8.27 21.92
C SER A 46 -30.33 9.02 22.62
N GLY A 47 -29.24 9.36 21.94
CA GLY A 47 -28.08 10.06 22.51
C GLY A 47 -27.14 9.19 23.35
N ASN A 48 -27.37 7.87 23.40
CA ASN A 48 -26.48 6.90 24.04
C ASN A 48 -25.33 6.52 23.10
N ILE A 49 -24.17 6.17 23.66
CA ILE A 49 -23.02 5.66 22.90
C ILE A 49 -23.40 4.29 22.33
N ALA A 50 -23.55 4.20 21.02
CA ALA A 50 -23.89 2.99 20.29
C ALA A 50 -22.66 2.09 20.06
N ALA A 51 -21.52 2.70 19.72
CA ALA A 51 -20.27 1.99 19.48
C ALA A 51 -19.07 2.92 19.57
N LEU A 52 -17.91 2.36 19.89
CA LEU A 52 -16.61 3.02 19.84
C LEU A 52 -15.82 2.48 18.64
N ALA A 53 -14.94 3.29 18.06
CA ALA A 53 -14.01 2.81 17.03
C ALA A 53 -13.10 1.70 17.61
N PRO A 54 -12.75 0.65 16.84
CA PRO A 54 -13.04 0.44 15.43
C PRO A 54 -14.45 -0.09 15.17
N PHE A 55 -15.13 0.49 14.17
CA PHE A 55 -16.47 0.10 13.78
C PHE A 55 -16.45 -1.11 12.86
N SER A 56 -17.35 -2.05 13.13
CA SER A 56 -17.64 -3.19 12.26
C SER A 56 -18.24 -2.73 10.91
N PRO A 57 -18.11 -3.52 9.84
CA PRO A 57 -18.71 -3.18 8.55
C PRO A 57 -20.23 -2.97 8.69
N SER A 58 -20.69 -1.79 8.27
CA SER A 58 -22.08 -1.33 8.41
C SER A 58 -22.46 -0.41 7.25
N LEU A 59 -23.74 -0.04 7.12
CA LEU A 59 -24.19 0.93 6.10
C LEU A 59 -23.47 2.28 6.18
N ARG A 60 -23.10 2.71 7.39
CA ARG A 60 -22.34 3.97 7.62
C ARG A 60 -20.84 3.79 7.35
N PHE A 61 -20.30 2.60 7.61
CA PHE A 61 -18.90 2.24 7.38
C PHE A 61 -18.82 0.95 6.53
N PRO A 62 -18.88 1.03 5.18
CA PRO A 62 -19.02 -0.16 4.33
C PRO A 62 -17.90 -1.21 4.49
N LEU A 63 -16.68 -0.74 4.79
CA LEU A 63 -15.51 -1.59 5.05
C LEU A 63 -15.10 -1.60 6.53
N GLY A 64 -15.86 -0.94 7.41
CA GLY A 64 -15.47 -0.66 8.79
C GLY A 64 -14.60 0.59 8.94
N SER A 65 -14.08 0.79 10.15
CA SER A 65 -13.19 1.92 10.47
C SER A 65 -11.91 1.47 11.16
N ASP A 66 -10.92 2.36 11.12
CA ASP A 66 -9.70 2.24 11.93
C ASP A 66 -9.97 2.57 13.41
N LEU A 67 -8.97 2.35 14.28
CA LEU A 67 -8.93 2.70 15.70
C LEU A 67 -9.22 4.18 15.95
N ASP A 68 -8.86 5.04 14.99
CA ASP A 68 -9.10 6.48 15.07
C ASP A 68 -10.49 6.91 14.58
N GLY A 69 -11.34 5.98 14.11
CA GLY A 69 -12.71 6.29 13.65
C GLY A 69 -12.81 6.69 12.18
N TYR A 70 -11.72 6.66 11.42
CA TYR A 70 -11.73 6.89 9.97
C TYR A 70 -12.24 5.67 9.19
N SER A 71 -13.07 5.92 8.17
CA SER A 71 -13.54 4.85 7.28
C SER A 71 -12.42 4.30 6.40
N PHE A 72 -12.32 2.96 6.28
CA PHE A 72 -11.29 2.35 5.42
C PHE A 72 -11.44 2.71 3.93
N VAL A 73 -12.66 2.96 3.46
CA VAL A 73 -12.92 3.38 2.07
C VAL A 73 -12.19 4.67 1.73
N PHE A 74 -12.29 5.68 2.60
CA PHE A 74 -11.64 6.97 2.39
C PHE A 74 -10.13 6.87 2.54
N LYS A 75 -9.63 6.09 3.50
CA LYS A 75 -8.19 5.80 3.60
C LYS A 75 -7.63 5.12 2.34
N LEU A 76 -8.36 4.20 1.73
CA LEU A 76 -7.97 3.56 0.46
C LEU A 76 -7.97 4.55 -0.71
N ILE A 77 -9.01 5.39 -0.80
CA ILE A 77 -9.09 6.45 -1.83
C ILE A 77 -7.94 7.43 -1.65
N GLU A 78 -7.63 7.86 -0.43
CA GLU A 78 -6.54 8.78 -0.15
C GLU A 78 -5.17 8.16 -0.48
N GLY A 79 -4.95 6.88 -0.13
CA GLY A 79 -3.70 6.16 -0.40
C GLY A 79 -3.42 5.96 -1.90
N ALA A 80 -4.46 5.92 -2.72
CA ALA A 80 -4.33 5.61 -4.14
C ALA A 80 -3.47 6.59 -4.94
N LYS A 81 -3.50 7.90 -4.64
CA LYS A 81 -2.64 8.89 -5.31
C LYS A 81 -1.17 8.56 -5.13
N TYR A 82 -0.79 8.06 -3.96
CA TYR A 82 0.57 7.67 -3.64
C TYR A 82 0.95 6.34 -4.30
N THR A 83 0.12 5.30 -4.20
CA THR A 83 0.42 3.98 -4.79
C THR A 83 0.50 4.04 -6.31
N ILE A 84 -0.51 4.62 -6.97
CA ILE A 84 -0.56 4.71 -8.44
C ILE A 84 0.55 5.66 -8.92
N GLY A 85 0.71 6.82 -8.28
CA GLY A 85 1.76 7.78 -8.63
C GLY A 85 3.17 7.18 -8.52
N LEU A 86 3.47 6.52 -7.39
CA LEU A 86 4.76 5.85 -7.19
C LEU A 86 4.99 4.73 -8.20
N SER A 87 3.95 3.93 -8.52
CA SER A 87 4.06 2.86 -9.51
C SER A 87 4.41 3.38 -10.90
N LEU A 88 3.85 4.52 -11.31
CA LEU A 88 4.15 5.17 -12.58
C LEU A 88 5.59 5.68 -12.62
N ILE A 89 6.05 6.33 -11.54
CA ILE A 89 7.43 6.81 -11.42
C ILE A 89 8.41 5.64 -11.52
N ILE A 90 8.18 4.56 -10.75
CA ILE A 90 9.04 3.37 -10.77
C ILE A 90 9.04 2.73 -12.16
N ALA A 91 7.87 2.60 -12.80
CA ALA A 91 7.77 2.03 -14.14
C ALA A 91 8.52 2.86 -15.19
N PHE A 92 8.43 4.20 -15.09
CA PHE A 92 9.13 5.12 -15.98
C PHE A 92 10.65 5.07 -15.78
N CYS A 93 11.11 5.18 -14.54
CA CYS A 93 12.52 5.02 -14.19
C CYS A 93 13.06 3.67 -14.67
N ARG A 94 12.31 2.58 -14.47
CA ARG A 94 12.66 1.24 -14.96
C ARG A 94 12.86 1.23 -16.47
N MET A 95 11.98 1.86 -17.24
CA MET A 95 12.13 1.91 -18.70
C MET A 95 13.39 2.67 -19.12
N ILE A 96 13.67 3.82 -18.50
CA ILE A 96 14.87 4.63 -18.80
C ILE A 96 16.14 3.84 -18.47
N PHE A 97 16.23 3.28 -17.26
CA PHE A 97 17.41 2.52 -16.84
C PHE A 97 17.58 1.24 -17.65
N SER A 98 16.51 0.48 -17.91
CA SER A 98 16.58 -0.73 -18.74
C SER A 98 16.99 -0.42 -20.18
N PHE A 99 16.47 0.65 -20.77
CA PHE A 99 16.86 1.05 -22.12
C PHE A 99 18.32 1.54 -22.18
N GLY A 100 18.73 2.40 -21.24
CA GLY A 100 20.09 2.91 -21.16
C GLY A 100 21.13 1.82 -20.91
N LEU A 101 20.89 0.98 -19.89
CA LEU A 101 21.77 -0.15 -19.58
C LEU A 101 21.75 -1.21 -20.69
N GLY A 102 20.58 -1.49 -21.28
CA GLY A 102 20.45 -2.42 -22.39
C GLY A 102 21.24 -1.97 -23.63
N TYR A 103 21.17 -0.68 -23.97
CA TYR A 103 21.98 -0.11 -25.04
C TYR A 103 23.49 -0.16 -24.74
N LEU A 104 23.89 0.16 -23.50
CA LEU A 104 25.29 0.07 -23.08
C LEU A 104 25.82 -1.37 -23.16
N LEU A 105 25.04 -2.34 -22.68
CA LEU A 105 25.36 -3.77 -22.77
C LEU A 105 25.50 -4.23 -24.22
N TYR A 106 24.67 -3.68 -25.12
CA TYR A 106 24.79 -3.96 -26.54
C TYR A 106 26.12 -3.46 -27.14
N ARG A 107 26.74 -2.42 -26.59
CA ARG A 107 28.05 -1.97 -27.09
C ARG A 107 29.23 -2.73 -26.48
N MET A 108 29.01 -3.51 -25.42
CA MET A 108 30.07 -4.22 -24.69
C MET A 108 30.53 -5.51 -25.37
N PRO A 109 31.79 -5.95 -25.12
CA PRO A 109 32.33 -7.20 -25.63
C PRO A 109 31.57 -8.43 -25.11
N LEU A 110 31.66 -9.54 -25.86
CA LEU A 110 30.90 -10.76 -25.63
C LEU A 110 31.05 -11.32 -24.20
N SER A 111 32.23 -11.20 -23.60
CA SER A 111 32.51 -11.67 -22.23
C SER A 111 31.69 -10.95 -21.15
N LEU A 112 31.51 -9.63 -21.27
CA LEU A 112 30.68 -8.88 -20.34
C LEU A 112 29.20 -9.21 -20.55
N ARG A 113 28.76 -9.33 -21.80
CA ARG A 113 27.37 -9.71 -22.12
C ARG A 113 27.01 -11.08 -21.53
N THR A 114 27.90 -12.07 -21.62
CA THR A 114 27.66 -13.39 -21.03
C THR A 114 27.60 -13.33 -19.50
N LEU A 115 28.49 -12.59 -18.84
CA LEU A 115 28.44 -12.35 -17.40
C LEU A 115 27.11 -11.72 -16.96
N PHE A 116 26.71 -10.61 -17.58
CA PHE A 116 25.46 -9.91 -17.25
C PHE A 116 24.22 -10.76 -17.56
N SER A 117 24.25 -11.58 -18.61
CA SER A 117 23.15 -12.51 -18.91
C SER A 117 22.99 -13.60 -17.83
N GLY A 118 24.11 -14.12 -17.31
CA GLY A 118 24.10 -15.08 -16.20
C GLY A 118 23.59 -14.45 -14.90
N LEU A 119 24.05 -13.23 -14.61
CA LEU A 119 23.60 -12.48 -13.43
C LEU A 119 22.12 -12.10 -13.52
N SER A 120 21.64 -11.66 -14.68
CA SER A 120 20.22 -11.37 -14.92
C SER A 120 19.34 -12.59 -14.72
N ASN A 121 19.79 -13.77 -15.19
CA ASN A 121 19.08 -15.02 -14.94
C ASN A 121 19.04 -15.31 -13.43
N ALA A 122 20.18 -15.22 -12.73
CA ALA A 122 20.22 -15.44 -11.29
C ALA A 122 19.27 -14.51 -10.52
N PHE A 123 19.20 -13.21 -10.87
CA PHE A 123 18.27 -12.27 -10.25
C PHE A 123 16.79 -12.53 -10.62
N HIS A 124 16.50 -13.04 -11.82
CA HIS A 124 15.14 -13.39 -12.20
C HIS A 124 14.62 -14.63 -11.45
N TYR A 125 15.52 -15.59 -11.19
CA TYR A 125 15.19 -16.80 -10.42
C TYR A 125 15.20 -16.54 -8.91
N ALA A 126 15.97 -15.56 -8.43
CA ALA A 126 15.96 -15.18 -7.03
C ALA A 126 14.57 -14.63 -6.65
N PRO A 127 13.89 -15.23 -5.68
CA PRO A 127 12.58 -14.74 -5.27
C PRO A 127 12.72 -13.36 -4.64
N VAL A 128 11.94 -12.41 -5.14
CA VAL A 128 11.90 -11.02 -4.64
C VAL A 128 11.70 -10.97 -3.12
N THR A 129 11.01 -11.96 -2.56
CA THR A 129 10.76 -12.10 -1.12
C THR A 129 12.04 -12.15 -0.28
N ILE A 130 13.13 -12.77 -0.76
CA ILE A 130 14.40 -12.80 -0.02
C ILE A 130 14.96 -11.38 0.12
N PHE A 131 14.97 -10.63 -0.97
CA PHE A 131 15.43 -9.23 -0.94
C PHE A 131 14.52 -8.37 -0.07
N THR A 132 13.20 -8.57 -0.14
CA THR A 132 12.25 -7.87 0.73
C THR A 132 12.52 -8.16 2.20
N PHE A 133 12.77 -9.41 2.57
CA PHE A 133 13.08 -9.78 3.95
C PHE A 133 14.37 -9.11 4.44
N ILE A 134 15.42 -9.11 3.62
CA ILE A 134 16.70 -8.45 3.95
C ILE A 134 16.51 -6.94 4.13
N LEU A 135 15.68 -6.31 3.29
CA LEU A 135 15.39 -4.88 3.38
C LEU A 135 14.51 -4.50 4.58
N ILE A 136 13.54 -5.35 4.94
CA ILE A 136 12.61 -5.08 6.04
C ILE A 136 13.23 -5.41 7.40
N ALA A 137 14.19 -6.33 7.46
CA ALA A 137 14.85 -6.76 8.70
C ALA A 137 15.39 -5.59 9.57
N PRO A 138 16.17 -4.62 9.06
CA PRO A 138 16.65 -3.51 9.89
C PRO A 138 15.50 -2.66 10.43
N VAL A 139 14.47 -2.44 9.63
CA VAL A 139 13.29 -1.67 10.01
C VAL A 139 12.53 -2.36 11.15
N VAL A 140 12.28 -3.67 11.01
CA VAL A 140 11.60 -4.47 12.04
C VAL A 140 12.41 -4.53 13.32
N LEU A 141 13.74 -4.72 13.22
CA LEU A 141 14.60 -4.73 14.41
C LEU A 141 14.50 -3.39 15.14
N THR A 142 14.67 -2.26 14.45
CA THR A 142 14.57 -0.93 15.06
C THR A 142 13.21 -0.69 15.73
N PHE A 143 12.10 -1.06 15.08
CA PHE A 143 10.77 -0.89 15.67
C PHE A 143 10.53 -1.83 16.85
N SER A 144 10.96 -3.09 16.77
CA SER A 144 10.75 -4.07 17.85
C SER A 144 11.44 -3.64 19.16
N TRP A 145 12.64 -3.06 19.07
CA TRP A 145 13.32 -2.47 20.25
C TRP A 145 12.62 -1.23 20.79
N SER A 146 11.90 -0.48 19.96
CA SER A 146 11.19 0.74 20.36
C SER A 146 9.88 0.47 21.10
N TYR A 147 9.13 -0.58 20.73
CA TYR A 147 7.82 -0.88 21.35
C TYR A 147 7.91 -1.77 22.59
N ASP A 148 8.91 -2.65 22.73
CA ASP A 148 9.06 -3.55 23.90
C ASP A 148 9.23 -2.76 25.21
N VAL A 149 10.02 -1.68 25.19
CA VAL A 149 10.29 -0.88 26.38
C VAL A 149 9.04 -0.09 26.81
N THR A 150 8.34 0.56 25.86
CA THR A 150 7.16 1.37 26.18
C THR A 150 5.95 0.53 26.55
N THR A 151 5.72 -0.62 25.89
CA THR A 151 4.60 -1.51 26.24
C THR A 151 4.82 -2.19 27.59
N LYS A 152 6.05 -2.56 27.96
CA LYS A 152 6.34 -3.06 29.31
C LYS A 152 6.07 -2.01 30.40
N ILE A 153 6.46 -0.76 30.17
CA ILE A 153 6.25 0.32 31.17
C ILE A 153 4.75 0.67 31.31
N ILE A 154 3.97 0.63 30.23
CA ILE A 154 2.52 0.92 30.26
C ILE A 154 1.73 -0.24 30.89
N CYS A 155 2.09 -1.49 30.58
CA CYS A 155 1.41 -2.67 31.12
C CYS A 155 1.74 -2.97 32.59
N ASP A 156 2.91 -2.54 33.10
CA ASP A 156 3.20 -2.61 34.55
C ASP A 156 2.43 -1.54 35.35
N GLN A 157 2.12 -0.39 34.75
CA GLN A 157 1.42 0.70 35.43
C GLN A 157 -0.12 0.53 35.44
N HIS A 158 -0.67 -0.20 34.46
CA HIS A 158 -2.09 -0.55 34.40
C HIS A 158 -2.27 -2.03 34.04
N PRO A 159 -2.73 -2.90 34.96
CA PRO A 159 -3.02 -4.29 34.66
C PRO A 159 -4.27 -4.35 33.76
N CYS A 160 -4.09 -4.32 32.45
CA CYS A 160 -5.18 -4.35 31.48
C CYS A 160 -4.93 -5.40 30.40
N PHE A 161 -4.77 -6.67 30.79
CA PHE A 161 -5.01 -7.81 29.88
C PHE A 161 -5.13 -9.15 30.63
N SER A 162 -6.11 -9.30 31.53
CA SER A 162 -6.38 -10.62 32.17
C SER A 162 -7.87 -10.94 32.30
N SER A 163 -8.69 -10.59 31.29
CA SER A 163 -10.10 -11.02 31.26
C SER A 163 -10.67 -11.08 29.84
N ILE A 164 -10.00 -11.78 28.91
CA ILE A 164 -10.65 -12.26 27.69
C ILE A 164 -10.12 -13.67 27.37
N HIS A 165 -10.23 -14.57 28.34
CA HIS A 165 -10.19 -16.03 28.13
C HIS A 165 -10.69 -16.68 29.42
N THR A 166 -11.98 -16.54 29.72
CA THR A 166 -12.75 -17.58 30.42
C THR A 166 -14.23 -17.22 30.38
N LYS A 167 -14.99 -18.14 29.76
CA LYS A 167 -16.44 -18.31 29.76
C LYS A 167 -17.23 -17.66 28.63
#